data_AF-W2D1Z7-F1
#
_entry.id   AF-W2D1Z7-F1
#
_cell.length_a   1.000
_cell.length_b   1.000
_cell.length_c   1.000
_cell.angle_alpha   90.00
_cell.angle_beta   90.00
_cell.angle_gamma   90.00
#
_symmetry.space_group_name_H-M   'P 1'
#
loop_
_entity.id
_entity.type
_entity.pdbx_description
1 polymer ?
#
loop_
_entity_poly.entity_id
_entity_poly.type
_entity_poly.pdbx_seq_one_letter_code
_entity_poly.pdbx_strand_id
1 'polypeptide(L)'
;ANVELPPVGEADDRLNITYPKWGVTIYCSGAAITPATLSAATDECRELIRRSVRDVHAVTEQAYENPDARVYGVLFRIEGDSPAPIRFMLTDSAA
;
A
#
# COMPACT_ATOMS: atom_id res chain seq x y z
N ALA A 1 0.51 14.08 11.82
CA ALA A 1 -0.03 13.73 10.49
C ALA A 1 -1.49 14.13 10.49
N ASN A 2 -2.01 14.58 9.35
CA ASN A 2 -3.43 14.83 9.15
C ASN A 2 -4.00 13.67 8.35
N VAL A 3 -5.12 13.11 8.78
CA VAL A 3 -5.81 12.03 8.06
C VAL A 3 -7.06 12.62 7.44
N GLU A 4 -7.17 12.51 6.12
CA GLU A 4 -8.34 12.91 5.35
C GLU A 4 -9.10 11.64 4.97
N LEU A 5 -10.32 11.55 5.49
CA LEU A 5 -11.27 10.50 5.17
C LEU A 5 -12.24 11.00 4.10
N PRO A 6 -12.81 10.10 3.29
CA PRO A 6 -13.85 10.46 2.34
C PRO A 6 -15.11 10.91 3.08
N PRO A 7 -15.99 11.69 2.43
CA PRO A 7 -17.27 12.10 3.00
C PRO A 7 -18.08 10.90 3.50
N VAL A 8 -18.66 11.04 4.70
CA VAL A 8 -19.49 9.98 5.29
C VAL A 8 -20.69 9.69 4.37
N GLY A 9 -20.80 8.46 3.89
CA GLY A 9 -21.86 8.00 2.99
C GLY A 9 -21.41 7.76 1.54
N GLU A 10 -20.16 8.08 1.20
CA GLU A 10 -19.55 7.68 -0.07
C GLU A 10 -18.92 6.28 0.07
N ALA A 11 -19.13 5.40 -0.92
CA ALA A 11 -18.52 4.06 -0.96
C ALA A 11 -17.05 4.12 -1.44
N ASP A 12 -16.33 5.15 -1.02
CA ASP A 12 -14.92 5.33 -1.34
C ASP A 12 -14.09 4.90 -0.13
N ASP A 13 -13.32 3.82 -0.27
CA ASP A 13 -12.45 3.29 0.80
C ASP A 13 -11.05 3.94 0.78
N ARG A 14 -10.89 5.08 0.08
CA ARG A 14 -9.62 5.81 -0.02
C ARG A 14 -9.41 6.75 1.15
N LEU A 15 -8.17 6.82 1.63
CA LEU A 15 -7.77 7.80 2.64
C LEU A 15 -6.41 8.40 2.29
N ASN A 16 -6.22 9.66 2.67
CA ASN A 16 -4.94 10.34 2.50
C ASN A 16 -4.34 10.68 3.86
N ILE A 17 -3.05 10.41 4.02
CA ILE A 17 -2.30 10.77 5.22
C ILE A 17 -1.26 11.82 4.85
N THR A 18 -1.47 13.04 5.30
CA THR A 18 -0.59 14.17 4.98
C THR A 18 0.36 14.45 6.15
N TYR A 19 1.63 14.64 5.83
CA TYR A 19 2.68 15.09 6.74
C TYR A 19 3.16 16.47 6.30
N PRO A 20 2.49 17.57 6.71
CA PRO A 20 2.77 18.92 6.20
C PRO A 20 4.21 19.37 6.42
N LYS A 21 4.80 18.96 7.55
CA LYS A 21 6.20 19.27 7.91
C LYS A 21 7.20 18.76 6.86
N TRP A 22 6.87 17.68 6.17
CA TRP A 22 7.75 17.04 5.19
C TRP A 22 7.25 17.22 3.75
N GLY A 23 6.10 17.87 3.55
CA GLY A 23 5.47 17.98 2.23
C GLY A 23 5.12 16.62 1.63
N VAL A 24 4.86 15.60 2.46
CA VAL A 24 4.58 14.22 2.03
C VAL A 24 3.09 13.92 2.20
N THR A 25 2.51 13.26 1.19
CA THR A 25 1.17 12.69 1.26
C THR A 25 1.23 11.20 0.93
N ILE A 26 0.64 10.38 1.80
CA ILE A 26 0.46 8.95 1.56
C ILE A 26 -0.96 8.75 1.05
N TYR A 27 -1.09 8.20 -0.15
CA TYR A 27 -2.37 7.85 -0.75
C TYR A 27 -2.66 6.38 -0.48
N CYS A 28 -3.78 6.11 0.16
CA CYS A 28 -4.21 4.76 0.50
C CYS A 28 -5.56 4.46 -0.16
N SER A 29 -5.76 3.22 -0.59
CA SER A 29 -7.03 2.69 -1.05
C SER A 29 -7.29 1.36 -0.37
N GLY A 30 -8.41 1.25 0.32
CA GLY A 30 -8.90 -0.01 0.88
C GLY A 30 -9.64 -0.84 -0.17
N ALA A 31 -9.65 -2.15 0.05
CA ALA A 31 -10.55 -3.08 -0.60
C ALA A 31 -10.89 -4.18 0.39
N ALA A 32 -12.17 -4.56 0.47
CA ALA A 32 -12.57 -5.70 1.28
C ALA A 32 -12.03 -6.99 0.66
N ILE A 33 -11.27 -7.75 1.45
CA ILE A 33 -10.69 -9.03 1.03
C ILE A 33 -11.15 -10.15 1.96
N THR A 34 -11.20 -11.37 1.41
CA THR A 34 -11.42 -12.61 2.17
C THR A 34 -10.14 -13.44 2.17
N PRO A 35 -10.00 -14.43 3.06
CA PRO A 35 -8.88 -15.35 3.03
C PRO A 35 -8.70 -16.04 1.66
N ALA A 36 -9.80 -16.33 0.97
CA ALA A 36 -9.78 -16.94 -0.37
C ALA A 36 -9.25 -15.99 -1.46
N THR A 37 -9.39 -14.67 -1.29
CA THR A 37 -8.98 -13.66 -2.28
C THR A 37 -7.68 -12.95 -1.92
N LEU A 38 -7.15 -13.14 -0.72
CA LEU A 38 -5.96 -12.45 -0.21
C LEU A 38 -4.72 -12.69 -1.09
N SER A 39 -4.49 -13.93 -1.52
CA SER A 39 -3.37 -14.27 -2.40
C SER A 39 -3.46 -13.52 -3.74
N ALA A 40 -4.64 -13.57 -4.37
CA ALA A 40 -4.89 -12.88 -5.63
C ALA A 40 -4.73 -11.35 -5.50
N ALA A 41 -5.25 -10.76 -4.42
CA ALA A 41 -5.12 -9.32 -4.16
C ALA A 41 -3.64 -8.92 -3.93
N THR A 42 -2.87 -9.77 -3.26
CA THR A 42 -1.44 -9.55 -3.04
C THR A 42 -0.65 -9.59 -4.34
N ASP A 43 -0.94 -10.57 -5.19
CA ASP A 43 -0.28 -10.72 -6.48
C ASP A 43 -0.66 -9.60 -7.46
N GLU A 44 -1.92 -9.16 -7.45
CA GLU A 44 -2.35 -7.98 -8.19
C GLU A 44 -1.59 -6.72 -7.74
N CYS A 45 -1.42 -6.51 -6.43
CA CYS A 45 -0.62 -5.40 -5.90
C CYS A 45 0.83 -5.45 -6.39
N ARG A 46 1.47 -6.62 -6.37
CA ARG A 46 2.83 -6.79 -6.92
C ARG A 46 2.89 -6.51 -8.41
N GLU A 47 1.90 -6.99 -9.16
CA GLU A 47 1.83 -6.80 -10.61
C GLU A 47 1.64 -5.33 -10.99
N LEU A 48 0.81 -4.58 -10.26
CA LEU A 48 0.65 -3.14 -10.43
C LEU A 48 1.99 -2.39 -10.25
N ILE A 49 2.80 -2.81 -9.28
CA ILE A 49 4.12 -2.24 -9.05
C ILE A 49 5.06 -2.57 -10.21
N ARG A 50 5.14 -3.84 -10.62
CA ARG A 50 5.96 -4.27 -11.76
C ARG A 50 5.64 -3.51 -13.03
N ARG A 51 4.36 -3.22 -13.30
CA ARG A 51 3.91 -2.43 -14.47
C ARG A 51 4.18 -0.94 -14.35
N SER A 52 4.27 -0.43 -13.12
CA SER A 52 4.46 1.00 -12.86
C SER A 52 5.91 1.45 -12.90
N VAL A 53 6.85 0.51 -12.79
CA VAL A 53 8.29 0.79 -12.77
C VAL A 53 8.91 0.56 -14.14
N ARG A 54 9.86 1.41 -14.53
CA ARG A 54 10.57 1.24 -15.82
C ARG A 54 11.59 0.10 -15.76
N ASP A 55 12.22 -0.08 -14.61
CA ASP A 55 13.16 -1.16 -14.34
C ASP A 55 12.68 -1.94 -13.12
N VAL A 56 12.37 -3.21 -13.32
CA VAL A 56 11.88 -4.10 -12.25
C VAL A 56 13.01 -4.42 -11.26
N HIS A 57 14.28 -4.38 -11.68
CA HIS A 57 15.43 -4.56 -10.79
C HIS A 57 15.63 -3.40 -9.82
N ALA A 58 14.97 -2.26 -10.07
CA ALA A 58 14.96 -1.13 -9.15
C ALA A 58 13.94 -1.29 -8.00
N VAL A 59 13.22 -2.41 -7.90
CA VAL A 59 12.23 -2.64 -6.83
C VAL A 59 12.75 -3.61 -5.80
N THR A 60 12.85 -3.16 -4.55
CA THR A 60 13.13 -4.00 -3.39
C THR A 60 11.83 -4.28 -2.62
N GLU A 61 11.50 -5.55 -2.43
CA GLU A 61 10.41 -6.00 -1.57
C GLU A 61 10.92 -6.28 -0.15
N GLN A 62 10.21 -5.80 0.86
CA GLN A 62 10.47 -6.09 2.26
C GLN A 62 9.17 -6.50 2.96
N ALA A 63 9.09 -7.76 3.40
CA ALA A 63 7.96 -8.23 4.19
C ALA A 63 7.93 -7.54 5.57
N TYR A 64 6.71 -7.27 6.06
CA TYR A 64 6.46 -6.77 7.41
C TYR A 64 5.36 -7.61 8.04
N GLU A 65 5.58 -8.02 9.29
CA GLU A 65 4.60 -8.72 10.09
C GLU A 65 4.63 -8.23 11.54
N ASN A 66 3.44 -8.09 12.12
CA ASN A 66 3.22 -7.83 13.53
C ASN A 66 1.97 -8.64 13.95
N PRO A 67 2.16 -9.89 14.43
CA PRO A 67 1.05 -10.76 14.82
C PRO A 67 0.19 -10.20 15.96
N ASP A 68 0.81 -9.52 16.93
CA ASP A 68 0.11 -8.95 18.10
C ASP A 68 -0.90 -7.87 17.69
N ALA A 69 -0.55 -7.06 16.68
CA ALA A 69 -1.41 -6.02 16.13
C ALA A 69 -2.27 -6.52 14.95
N ARG A 70 -2.13 -7.79 14.54
CA ARG A 70 -2.69 -8.34 13.29
C ARG A 70 -2.39 -7.43 12.09
N VAL A 71 -1.12 -7.12 11.85
CA VAL A 71 -0.70 -6.31 10.69
C VAL A 71 0.32 -7.09 9.88
N TYR A 72 0.00 -7.35 8.62
CA TYR A 72 0.88 -8.03 7.67
C TYR A 72 0.96 -7.23 6.38
N GLY A 73 2.10 -7.27 5.71
CA GLY A 73 2.25 -6.50 4.49
C GLY A 73 3.60 -6.64 3.81
N VAL A 74 3.73 -5.89 2.73
CA VAL A 74 4.97 -5.78 1.96
C VAL A 74 5.23 -4.32 1.66
N LEU A 75 6.43 -3.87 1.99
CA LEU A 75 6.97 -2.58 1.59
C LEU A 75 7.74 -2.74 0.28
N PHE A 76 7.43 -1.89 -0.68
CA PHE A 76 8.11 -1.82 -1.96
C PHE A 76 8.88 -0.50 -2.03
N ARG A 77 10.19 -0.61 -2.18
CA ARG A 77 11.09 0.52 -2.39
C ARG A 77 11.49 0.54 -3.84
N ILE A 78 11.17 1.62 -4.53
CA ILE A 78 11.48 1.82 -5.95
C ILE A 78 12.66 2.79 -6.03
N GLU A 79 13.78 2.32 -6.54
CA GLU A 79 14.98 3.10 -6.80
C GLU A 79 14.88 3.83 -8.15
N GLY A 80 15.60 4.95 -8.27
CA GLY A 80 15.60 5.79 -9.47
C GLY A 80 14.53 6.88 -9.48
N ASP A 81 14.25 7.42 -10.67
CA ASP A 81 13.33 8.55 -10.87
C ASP A 81 11.87 8.06 -10.92
N SER A 82 11.27 7.92 -9.74
CA SER A 82 9.85 7.55 -9.56
C SER A 82 9.13 8.63 -8.76
N PRO A 83 7.95 9.10 -9.22
CA PRO A 83 7.13 10.06 -8.46
C PRO A 83 6.58 9.46 -7.15
N ALA A 84 6.58 8.13 -7.01
CA ALA A 84 6.16 7.43 -5.80
C ALA A 84 7.21 6.34 -5.48
N PRO A 85 8.31 6.70 -4.80
CA PRO A 85 9.45 5.79 -4.55
C PRO A 85 9.16 4.78 -3.44
N ILE A 86 8.10 4.97 -2.66
CA ILE A 86 7.65 4.06 -1.61
C ILE A 86 6.21 3.67 -1.90
N ARG A 87 5.94 2.36 -1.94
CA ARG A 87 4.61 1.78 -2.01
C ARG A 87 4.49 0.66 -1.00
N PHE A 88 3.28 0.32 -0.57
CA PHE A 88 3.08 -0.78 0.35
C PHE A 88 1.71 -1.41 0.15
N MET A 89 1.59 -2.66 0.61
CA MET A 89 0.32 -3.33 0.86
C MET A 89 0.28 -3.68 2.34
N LEU A 90 -0.88 -3.48 2.97
CA LEU A 90 -1.16 -3.89 4.34
C LEU A 90 -2.48 -4.65 4.39
N THR A 91 -2.55 -5.64 5.26
CA THR A 91 -3.73 -6.47 5.51
C THR A 91 -3.77 -6.84 7.00
N ASP A 92 -4.98 -6.93 7.55
CA ASP A 92 -5.24 -7.46 8.90
C ASP A 92 -5.47 -8.98 8.92
N SER A 93 -5.46 -9.57 7.73
CA SER A 93 -5.61 -11.00 7.48
C SER A 93 -4.24 -11.60 7.23
N ALA A 94 -3.90 -12.65 8.00
CA ALA A 94 -2.73 -13.48 7.72
C ALA A 94 -2.99 -14.36 6.48
N ALA A 95 -1.99 -14.49 5.62
CA ALA A 95 -1.98 -15.43 4.50
C ALA A 95 -1.65 -16.86 4.95
#